data_AF-A0A8C5HBN9-F1
#
_entry.id   AF-A0A8C5HBN9-F1
#
_cell.length_a   1.000
_cell.length_b   1.000
_cell.length_c   1.000
_cell.angle_alpha   90.00
_cell.angle_beta   90.00
_cell.angle_gamma   90.00
#
_symmetry.space_group_name_H-M   'P 1'
#
loop_
_entity.id
_entity.type
_entity.pdbx_description
1 polymer ?
#
loop_
_entity_poly.entity_id
_entity_poly.type
_entity_poly.pdbx_seq_one_letter_code
_entity_poly.pdbx_strand_id
1 'polypeptide(L)'
;MEWFHCNQCFTKKGTKFAVSSCGHICCSEWQCGVCGTCCSYLPITDEMKPQEKVFFKDPVKLFQSQMKHVCQVGIATFQQTQMELIIKHFKHRSDELEKHLNEVSRWLYFSCLFRENSDLKKQLSEMKRERVDLKKQFSELRKETDELKKPLSQRRVSPTRTELLW
;
A
#
# COMPACT_ATOMS: atom_id res chain seq x y z
N MET A 1 -24.82 -29.54 -38.62
CA MET A 1 -23.67 -28.61 -38.73
C MET A 1 -24.19 -27.28 -39.25
N GLU A 2 -24.07 -26.18 -38.51
CA GLU A 2 -24.66 -24.87 -38.90
C GLU A 2 -23.67 -23.94 -39.63
N TRP A 3 -22.38 -24.28 -39.58
CA TRP A 3 -21.29 -23.39 -40.01
C TRP A 3 -21.04 -23.41 -41.52
N PHE A 4 -21.16 -24.57 -42.16
CA PHE A 4 -20.96 -24.72 -43.61
C PHE A 4 -22.21 -25.31 -44.27
N HIS A 5 -22.28 -25.22 -45.60
CA HIS A 5 -23.39 -25.70 -46.42
C HIS A 5 -22.88 -26.60 -47.54
N CYS A 6 -23.78 -27.31 -48.21
CA CYS A 6 -23.45 -28.01 -49.44
C CYS A 6 -23.20 -27.00 -50.56
N ASN A 7 -22.07 -27.08 -51.25
CA ASN A 7 -21.71 -26.16 -52.33
C ASN A 7 -22.55 -26.35 -53.61
N GLN A 8 -23.32 -27.43 -53.69
CA GLN A 8 -24.19 -27.72 -54.84
C GLN A 8 -25.62 -27.22 -54.63
N CYS A 9 -26.23 -27.49 -53.48
CA CYS A 9 -27.63 -27.14 -53.20
C CYS A 9 -27.79 -26.02 -52.17
N PHE A 10 -26.69 -25.45 -51.67
CA PHE A 10 -26.63 -24.36 -50.69
C PHE A 10 -27.38 -24.60 -49.37
N THR A 11 -27.79 -25.84 -49.12
CA THR A 11 -28.49 -26.21 -47.89
C THR A 11 -27.52 -26.55 -46.77
N LYS A 12 -27.90 -26.15 -45.56
CA LYS A 12 -27.29 -26.63 -44.31
C LYS A 12 -27.97 -27.90 -43.79
N LYS A 13 -29.10 -28.28 -44.38
CA LYS A 13 -29.89 -29.46 -44.03
C LYS A 13 -29.28 -30.69 -44.69
N GLY A 14 -28.26 -31.27 -44.06
CA GLY A 14 -27.64 -32.53 -44.45
C GLY A 14 -27.20 -33.30 -43.21
N THR A 15 -27.41 -34.63 -43.21
CA THR A 15 -26.98 -35.51 -42.11
C THR A 15 -25.56 -36.03 -42.30
N LYS A 16 -25.09 -36.10 -43.55
CA LYS A 16 -23.75 -36.55 -43.92
C LYS A 16 -23.18 -35.56 -44.93
N PHE A 17 -22.04 -34.98 -44.60
CA PHE A 17 -21.28 -34.12 -45.50
C PHE A 17 -19.94 -34.79 -45.81
N ALA A 18 -19.44 -34.60 -47.02
CA ALA A 18 -18.10 -35.00 -47.42
C ALA A 18 -17.41 -33.85 -48.17
N VAL A 19 -16.10 -33.75 -48.02
CA VAL A 19 -15.27 -32.85 -48.82
C VAL A 19 -14.63 -33.62 -49.97
N SER A 20 -14.75 -33.12 -51.18
CA SER A 20 -14.11 -33.71 -52.36
C SER A 20 -12.63 -33.32 -52.45
N SER A 21 -11.83 -34.04 -53.24
CA SER A 21 -10.43 -33.67 -53.52
C SER A 21 -10.27 -32.33 -54.24
N CYS A 22 -11.32 -31.80 -54.87
CA CYS A 22 -11.34 -30.45 -55.41
C CYS A 22 -11.82 -29.38 -54.41
N GLY A 23 -12.04 -29.74 -53.13
CA GLY A 23 -12.36 -28.82 -52.05
C GLY A 23 -13.84 -28.47 -51.90
N HIS A 24 -14.76 -29.14 -52.62
CA HIS A 24 -16.19 -28.87 -52.51
C HIS A 24 -16.82 -29.70 -51.39
N ILE A 25 -17.68 -29.06 -50.59
CA ILE A 25 -18.47 -29.75 -49.57
C ILE A 25 -19.80 -30.18 -50.17
N CYS A 26 -20.11 -31.48 -50.09
CA CYS A 26 -21.30 -32.08 -50.68
C CYS A 26 -22.09 -32.87 -49.64
N CYS A 27 -23.43 -32.89 -49.75
CA CYS A 27 -24.32 -33.65 -48.86
C CYS A 27 -24.76 -35.02 -49.43
N SER A 28 -24.20 -35.44 -50.57
CA SER A 28 -24.49 -36.72 -51.25
C SER A 28 -23.22 -37.26 -51.92
N GLU A 29 -23.10 -38.59 -52.00
CA GLU A 29 -21.86 -39.30 -52.34
C GLU A 29 -21.73 -39.72 -53.82
N TRP A 30 -22.20 -38.92 -54.79
CA TRP A 30 -22.14 -39.37 -56.19
C TRP A 30 -21.93 -38.19 -57.13
N GLN A 31 -20.71 -38.12 -57.69
CA GLN A 31 -20.19 -37.10 -58.61
C GLN A 31 -20.21 -35.66 -58.07
N CYS A 32 -19.12 -34.91 -58.31
CA CYS A 32 -19.04 -33.55 -57.79
C CYS A 32 -19.87 -32.65 -58.70
N GLY A 33 -21.13 -32.39 -58.34
CA GLY A 33 -22.03 -31.55 -59.12
C GLY A 33 -21.61 -30.07 -59.23
N VAL A 34 -20.52 -29.68 -58.57
CA VAL A 34 -19.93 -28.33 -58.68
C VAL A 34 -18.90 -28.24 -59.81
N CYS A 35 -18.01 -29.22 -59.95
CA CYS A 35 -16.94 -29.19 -60.95
C CYS A 35 -17.11 -30.21 -62.09
N GLY A 36 -18.06 -31.15 -61.98
CA GLY A 36 -18.35 -32.16 -63.00
C GLY A 36 -17.28 -33.25 -63.18
N THR A 37 -16.28 -33.32 -62.31
CA THR A 37 -15.18 -34.31 -62.38
C THR A 37 -15.36 -35.49 -61.41
N CYS A 38 -14.63 -36.57 -61.67
CA CYS A 38 -14.53 -37.72 -60.77
C CYS A 38 -13.61 -37.39 -59.58
N CYS A 39 -14.19 -36.91 -58.48
CA CYS A 39 -13.44 -36.62 -57.26
C CYS A 39 -13.43 -37.81 -56.29
N SER A 40 -12.35 -37.93 -55.52
CA SER A 40 -12.37 -38.67 -54.26
C SER A 40 -13.08 -37.86 -53.17
N TYR A 41 -13.65 -38.54 -52.17
CA TYR A 41 -14.42 -37.92 -51.10
C TYR A 41 -13.89 -38.35 -49.72
N LEU A 42 -13.79 -37.38 -48.82
CA LEU A 42 -13.49 -37.60 -47.42
C LEU A 42 -14.73 -37.21 -46.59
N PRO A 43 -15.38 -38.15 -45.89
CA PRO A 43 -16.49 -37.86 -45.01
C PRO A 43 -16.09 -36.86 -43.90
N ILE A 44 -16.91 -35.83 -43.70
CA ILE A 44 -16.75 -34.87 -42.60
C ILE A 44 -17.46 -35.47 -41.38
N THR A 45 -16.70 -36.18 -40.55
CA THR A 45 -17.20 -36.87 -39.36
C THR A 45 -16.44 -36.48 -38.10
N ASP A 46 -16.94 -36.92 -36.95
CA ASP A 46 -16.25 -36.68 -35.68
C ASP A 46 -14.96 -37.48 -35.51
N GLU A 47 -14.76 -38.52 -36.33
CA GLU A 47 -13.66 -39.48 -36.32
C GLU A 47 -12.42 -39.01 -37.11
N MET A 48 -12.53 -37.89 -37.83
CA MET A 48 -11.41 -37.28 -38.54
C MET A 48 -10.25 -36.94 -37.60
N LYS A 49 -9.02 -36.90 -38.12
CA LYS A 49 -7.87 -36.46 -37.33
C LYS A 49 -8.12 -35.05 -36.79
N PRO A 50 -7.76 -34.74 -35.53
CA PRO A 50 -8.03 -33.43 -34.94
C PRO A 50 -7.52 -32.24 -35.76
N GLN A 51 -6.40 -32.41 -36.46
CA GLN A 51 -5.78 -31.40 -37.34
C GLN A 51 -6.65 -31.08 -38.56
N GLU A 52 -7.30 -32.09 -39.14
CA GLU A 52 -8.18 -31.94 -40.31
C GLU A 52 -9.56 -31.44 -39.88
N LYS A 53 -10.04 -31.88 -38.72
CA LYS A 53 -11.34 -31.48 -38.14
C LYS A 53 -11.42 -29.98 -37.87
N VAL A 54 -10.29 -29.30 -37.65
CA VAL A 54 -10.27 -27.87 -37.32
C VAL A 54 -10.85 -27.00 -38.44
N PHE A 55 -10.69 -27.40 -39.71
CA PHE A 55 -11.16 -26.66 -40.88
C PHE A 55 -12.69 -26.64 -41.03
N PHE A 56 -13.38 -27.58 -40.38
CA PHE A 56 -14.84 -27.72 -40.45
C PHE A 56 -15.55 -27.25 -39.19
N LYS A 57 -14.81 -26.74 -38.21
CA LYS A 57 -15.37 -26.15 -36.99
C LYS A 57 -15.76 -24.69 -37.22
N ASP A 58 -16.75 -24.26 -36.46
CA ASP A 58 -17.16 -22.86 -36.39
C ASP A 58 -15.99 -22.00 -35.84
N PRO A 59 -15.44 -21.04 -36.63
CA PRO A 59 -14.31 -20.24 -36.25
C PRO A 59 -14.66 -19.32 -35.08
N VAL A 60 -15.90 -18.84 -34.96
CA VAL A 60 -16.30 -18.00 -33.82
C VAL A 60 -16.20 -18.82 -32.53
N LYS A 61 -16.69 -20.07 -32.54
CA LYS A 61 -16.56 -20.97 -31.39
C LYS A 61 -15.11 -21.38 -31.12
N LEU A 62 -14.30 -21.56 -32.16
CA LEU A 62 -12.85 -21.81 -32.01
C LEU A 62 -12.17 -20.62 -31.33
N PHE A 63 -12.36 -19.39 -31.82
CA PHE A 63 -11.82 -18.18 -31.22
C PHE A 63 -12.29 -18.00 -29.78
N GLN A 64 -13.59 -18.16 -29.52
CA GLN A 64 -14.14 -18.06 -28.16
C GLN A 64 -13.51 -19.08 -27.20
N SER A 65 -13.31 -20.33 -27.62
CA SER A 65 -12.68 -21.34 -26.77
C SER A 65 -11.22 -21.02 -26.46
N GLN A 66 -10.44 -20.58 -27.45
CA GLN A 66 -9.06 -20.16 -27.26
C GLN A 66 -8.96 -18.91 -26.38
N MET A 67 -9.81 -17.91 -26.63
CA MET A 67 -9.88 -16.69 -25.81
C MET A 67 -10.25 -16.99 -24.36
N LYS A 68 -11.13 -17.96 -24.09
CA LYS A 68 -11.47 -18.37 -22.73
C LYS A 68 -10.23 -18.85 -21.96
N HIS A 69 -9.34 -19.61 -22.59
CA HIS A 69 -8.08 -20.06 -21.97
C HIS A 69 -7.14 -18.88 -21.65
N VAL A 70 -7.02 -17.92 -22.57
CA VAL A 70 -6.14 -16.75 -22.40
C VAL A 70 -6.68 -15.80 -21.33
N CYS A 71 -7.97 -15.44 -21.43
CA CYS A 71 -8.56 -14.34 -20.67
C CYS A 71 -9.26 -14.76 -19.37
N GLN A 72 -9.86 -15.95 -19.28
CA GLN A 72 -10.71 -16.32 -18.13
C GLN A 72 -10.08 -17.37 -17.21
N VAL A 73 -9.31 -18.33 -17.75
CA VAL A 73 -8.95 -19.53 -16.97
C VAL A 73 -7.46 -19.62 -16.63
N GLY A 74 -6.56 -19.13 -17.50
CA GLY A 74 -5.13 -19.40 -17.36
C GLY A 74 -4.27 -18.17 -17.12
N ILE A 75 -3.94 -17.45 -18.19
CA ILE A 75 -2.80 -16.52 -18.21
C ILE A 75 -3.10 -15.27 -17.40
N ALA A 76 -4.23 -14.60 -17.64
CA ALA A 76 -4.59 -13.36 -16.95
C ALA A 76 -4.69 -13.56 -15.43
N THR A 77 -5.39 -14.61 -14.99
CA THR A 77 -5.54 -14.96 -13.58
C THR A 77 -4.20 -15.26 -12.92
N PHE A 78 -3.34 -16.06 -13.57
CA PHE A 78 -2.01 -16.35 -13.05
C PHE A 78 -1.18 -15.09 -12.87
N GLN A 79 -1.13 -14.22 -13.89
CA GLN A 79 -0.37 -12.97 -13.84
C GLN A 79 -0.91 -12.01 -12.77
N GLN A 80 -2.23 -11.96 -12.60
CA GLN A 80 -2.86 -11.20 -11.52
C GLN A 80 -2.42 -11.72 -10.14
N THR A 81 -2.45 -13.04 -9.91
CA THR A 81 -1.97 -13.62 -8.66
C THR A 81 -0.49 -13.33 -8.42
N GLN A 82 0.36 -13.38 -9.45
CA GLN A 82 1.77 -13.00 -9.31
C GLN A 82 1.92 -11.53 -8.89
N MET A 83 1.12 -10.63 -9.46
CA MET A 83 1.13 -9.22 -9.08
C MET A 83 0.68 -9.01 -7.63
N GLU A 84 -0.37 -9.71 -7.19
CA GLU A 84 -0.87 -9.65 -5.81
C GLU A 84 0.19 -10.08 -4.79
N LEU A 85 1.00 -11.09 -5.12
CA LEU A 85 2.12 -11.52 -4.26
C LEU A 85 3.19 -10.43 -4.12
N ILE A 86 3.53 -9.75 -5.22
CA ILE A 86 4.48 -8.63 -5.22
C ILE A 86 3.94 -7.49 -4.36
N ILE A 87 2.67 -7.10 -4.56
CA ILE A 87 2.02 -6.06 -3.76
C ILE A 87 2.05 -6.42 -2.28
N LYS A 88 1.72 -7.67 -1.93
CA LYS A 88 1.75 -8.15 -0.54
C LYS A 88 3.15 -8.06 0.07
N HIS A 89 4.18 -8.45 -0.67
CA HIS A 89 5.57 -8.38 -0.21
C HIS A 89 5.98 -6.93 0.11
N PHE A 90 5.74 -6.01 -0.83
CA PHE A 90 6.12 -4.61 -0.65
C PHE A 90 5.28 -3.93 0.43
N LYS A 91 4.00 -4.26 0.57
CA LYS A 91 3.16 -3.77 1.67
C LYS A 91 3.70 -4.21 3.03
N HIS A 92 4.00 -5.50 3.20
CA HIS A 92 4.59 -6.00 4.45
C HIS A 92 5.90 -5.28 4.80
N ARG A 93 6.79 -5.13 3.81
CA ARG A 93 8.07 -4.44 4.00
C ARG A 93 7.87 -2.96 4.35
N SER A 94 6.88 -2.29 3.76
CA SER A 94 6.51 -0.91 4.10
C SER A 94 6.05 -0.80 5.54
N ASP A 95 5.14 -1.69 5.97
CA ASP A 95 4.61 -1.70 7.34
C ASP A 95 5.73 -1.95 8.37
N GLU A 96 6.71 -2.81 8.05
CA GLU A 96 7.86 -3.09 8.91
C GLU A 96 8.80 -1.88 9.02
N LEU A 97 9.09 -1.22 7.90
CA LEU A 97 9.89 0.01 7.88
C LEU A 97 9.21 1.14 8.67
N GLU A 98 7.88 1.28 8.55
CA GLU A 98 7.11 2.27 9.30
C GLU A 98 7.18 2.03 10.81
N LYS A 99 7.10 0.76 11.24
CA LYS A 99 7.30 0.41 12.66
C LYS A 99 8.67 0.82 13.16
N HIS A 100 9.73 0.49 12.41
CA HIS A 100 11.10 0.85 12.79
C HIS A 100 11.29 2.36 12.88
N LEU A 101 10.72 3.12 11.94
CA LEU A 101 10.77 4.59 11.98
C LEU A 101 10.05 5.15 13.21
N ASN A 102 8.89 4.60 13.56
CA ASN A 102 8.15 5.01 14.75
C ASN A 102 8.91 4.70 16.05
N GLU A 103 9.57 3.54 16.12
CA GLU A 103 10.42 3.18 17.27
C GLU A 103 11.61 4.11 17.42
N VAL A 104 12.34 4.39 16.33
CA VAL A 104 13.46 5.34 16.34
C VAL A 104 12.99 6.74 16.73
N SER A 105 11.85 7.19 16.19
CA SER A 105 11.27 8.51 16.52
C SER A 105 10.91 8.61 18.00
N ARG A 106 10.28 7.56 18.56
CA ARG A 106 9.98 7.48 20.01
C ARG A 106 11.25 7.48 20.85
N TRP A 107 12.27 6.74 20.44
CA TRP A 107 13.55 6.69 21.14
C TRP A 107 14.25 8.05 21.16
N LEU A 108 14.31 8.72 20.00
CA LEU A 108 14.87 10.07 19.89
C LEU A 108 14.13 11.06 20.77
N TYR A 109 12.79 11.03 20.75
CA TYR A 109 11.98 11.84 21.64
C TYR A 109 12.32 11.58 23.12
N PHE A 110 12.30 10.32 23.56
CA PHE A 110 12.61 9.98 24.95
C PHE A 110 14.02 10.41 25.36
N SER A 111 15.01 10.26 24.47
CA SER A 111 16.39 10.70 24.68
C SER A 111 16.50 12.21 24.90
N CYS A 112 15.82 13.02 24.07
CA CYS A 112 15.74 14.47 24.25
C CYS A 112 15.10 14.85 25.58
N LEU A 113 13.97 14.23 25.92
CA LEU A 113 13.24 14.49 27.17
C LEU A 113 14.08 14.11 28.39
N PHE A 114 14.86 13.03 28.31
CA PHE A 114 15.78 12.63 29.38
C PHE A 114 16.90 13.66 29.58
N ARG A 115 17.48 14.16 28.49
CA ARG A 115 18.49 15.23 28.54
C ARG A 115 17.93 16.49 29.18
N GLU A 116 16.78 16.96 28.70
CA GLU A 116 16.11 18.16 29.23
C GLU A 116 15.78 18.02 30.73
N ASN A 117 15.29 16.85 31.15
CA ASN A 117 15.05 16.57 32.57
C ASN A 117 16.33 16.63 33.42
N SER A 118 17.46 16.16 32.87
CA SER A 118 18.76 16.25 33.54
C SER A 118 19.19 17.71 33.71
N ASP A 119 19.05 18.52 32.67
CA ASP A 119 19.41 19.93 32.68
C ASP A 119 18.53 20.72 33.65
N LEU A 120 17.21 20.48 33.64
CA LEU A 120 16.26 21.10 34.59
C LEU A 120 16.58 20.72 36.04
N LYS A 121 16.95 19.45 36.31
CA LYS A 121 17.38 19.03 37.66
C LYS A 121 18.62 19.78 38.12
N LYS A 122 19.58 20.00 37.21
CA LYS A 122 20.80 20.76 37.52
C LYS A 122 20.45 22.21 37.87
N GLN A 123 19.65 22.89 37.03
CA GLN A 123 19.20 24.26 37.28
C GLN A 123 18.44 24.39 38.61
N LEU A 124 17.56 23.42 38.92
CA LEU A 124 16.82 23.41 40.19
C LEU A 124 17.75 23.29 41.40
N SER A 125 18.84 22.53 41.28
CA SER A 125 19.86 22.41 42.34
C SER A 125 20.68 23.69 42.54
N GLU A 126 20.95 24.43 41.47
CA GLU A 126 21.64 25.73 41.50
C GLU A 126 20.75 26.78 42.18
N MET A 127 19.50 26.94 41.73
CA MET A 127 18.53 27.86 42.34
C MET A 127 18.27 27.57 43.83
N LYS A 128 18.31 26.29 44.25
CA LYS A 128 18.21 25.92 45.66
C LYS A 128 19.40 26.41 46.48
N ARG A 129 20.62 26.31 45.95
CA ARG A 129 21.84 26.81 46.60
C ARG A 129 21.79 28.33 46.73
N GLU A 130 21.49 29.03 45.63
CA GLU A 130 21.34 30.48 45.63
C GLU A 130 20.29 30.96 46.64
N ARG A 131 19.14 30.27 46.74
CA ARG A 131 18.12 30.58 47.76
C ARG A 131 18.68 30.47 49.18
N VAL A 132 19.47 29.45 49.47
CA VAL A 132 20.08 29.27 50.80
C VAL A 132 21.06 30.40 51.09
N ASP A 133 21.89 30.76 50.11
CA ASP A 133 22.87 31.84 50.24
C ASP A 133 22.19 33.21 50.43
N LEU A 134 21.17 33.53 49.63
CA LEU A 134 20.39 34.75 49.79
C LEU A 134 19.70 34.80 51.16
N LYS A 135 19.15 33.67 51.63
CA LYS A 135 18.52 33.61 52.96
C LYS A 135 19.52 33.91 54.06
N LYS A 136 20.76 33.44 53.93
CA LYS A 136 21.86 33.76 54.84
C LYS A 136 22.18 35.25 54.81
N GLN A 137 22.39 35.83 53.63
CA GLN A 137 22.64 37.27 53.46
C GLN A 137 21.52 38.14 54.06
N PHE A 138 20.26 37.79 53.82
CA PHE A 138 19.12 38.49 54.43
C PHE A 138 19.14 38.44 55.96
N SER A 139 19.54 37.31 56.55
CA SER A 139 19.63 37.17 58.01
C SER A 139 20.76 38.01 58.60
N GLU A 140 21.87 38.18 57.88
CA GLU A 140 23.01 39.02 58.26
C GLU A 140 22.63 40.51 58.18
N LEU A 141 22.09 40.95 57.05
CA LEU A 141 21.60 42.33 56.87
C LEU A 141 20.55 42.72 57.90
N ARG A 142 19.67 41.78 58.28
CA ARG A 142 18.68 42.02 59.34
C ARG A 142 19.34 42.30 60.68
N LYS A 143 20.36 41.51 61.07
CA LYS A 143 21.11 41.73 62.31
C LYS A 143 21.81 43.09 62.30
N GLU A 144 22.49 43.44 61.20
CA GLU A 144 23.14 44.75 61.03
C GLU A 144 22.13 45.90 61.16
N THR A 145 20.96 45.76 60.53
CA THR A 145 19.88 46.76 60.62
C THR A 145 19.37 46.91 62.05
N ASP A 146 19.19 45.80 62.77
CA ASP A 146 18.75 45.81 64.16
C ASP A 146 19.81 46.41 65.10
N GLU A 147 21.10 46.17 64.84
CA GLU A 147 22.22 46.80 65.56
C GLU A 147 22.28 48.31 65.33
N LEU A 148 22.13 48.77 64.08
CA LEU A 148 22.11 50.20 63.73
C LEU A 148 20.86 50.92 64.29
N LYS A 149 19.75 50.22 64.50
CA LYS A 149 18.54 50.80 65.14
C LYS A 149 18.72 51.08 66.64
N LYS A 150 19.52 50.29 67.37
CA LYS A 150 19.76 50.46 68.81
C LYS A 150 20.25 51.86 69.23
N PRO A 151 21.28 52.45 68.58
CA PRO A 151 21.71 53.81 68.91
C PRO A 151 20.68 54.88 68.48
N LEU A 152 19.91 54.64 67.41
CA LEU A 152 18.85 55.56 66.97
C LEU A 152 17.66 55.63 67.94
N SER A 153 17.31 54.52 68.59
CA SER A 153 16.29 54.50 69.65
C SER A 153 16.79 55.14 70.94
N GLN A 154 18.08 55.00 71.28
CA GLN A 154 18.69 55.70 72.41
C GLN A 154 18.74 57.23 72.21
N ARG A 155 19.00 57.70 70.98
CA ARG A 155 19.03 59.14 70.65
C ARG A 155 17.65 59.82 70.68
N ARG A 156 16.56 59.05 70.53
CA ARG A 156 15.17 59.56 70.61
C ARG A 156 14.64 59.73 72.04
N VAL A 157 15.32 59.17 73.05
CA VAL A 157 14.89 59.21 74.47
C VAL A 157 15.65 60.29 75.26
N SER A 158 16.54 61.06 74.63
CA SER A 158 17.11 62.26 75.25
C SER A 158 16.00 63.33 75.35
N PRO A 159 15.67 63.83 76.56
CA PRO A 159 14.62 64.84 76.71
C PRO A 159 15.03 66.06 75.90
N THR A 160 14.08 66.60 75.14
CA THR A 160 14.19 67.94 74.58
C THR A 160 14.42 68.90 75.74
N ARG A 161 15.69 69.18 76.04
CA ARG A 161 16.10 70.24 76.95
C ARG A 161 15.93 71.54 76.19
N THR A 162 14.69 72.02 76.13
CA THR A 162 14.40 73.39 75.77
C THR A 162 14.54 74.22 77.05
N GLU A 163 15.77 74.60 77.38
CA GLU A 163 16.03 75.73 78.26
C GLU A 163 16.60 76.87 77.41
N LEU A 164 15.67 77.75 77.03
CA LEU A 164 15.76 79.22 76.98
C LEU A 164 17.16 79.84 76.86
N LEU A 165 17.38 80.60 75.78
CA LEU A 165 18.18 81.84 75.81
C LEU A 165 17.60 82.85 74.80
N TRP A 166 17.05 83.93 75.37
CA TRP A 166 16.54 85.21 74.81
C TRP A 166 15.18 85.21 74.11
#